data_AF-A0A925BYZ5-F1
#
_entry.id   AF-A0A925BYZ5-F1
#
_cell.length_a   1.000
_cell.length_b   1.000
_cell.length_c   1.000
_cell.angle_alpha   90.00
_cell.angle_beta   90.00
_cell.angle_gamma   90.00
#
_symmetry.space_group_name_H-M   'P 1'
#
loop_
_entity.id
_entity.type
_entity.pdbx_description
1 polymer ?
#
loop_
_entity_poly.entity_id
_entity_poly.type
_entity_poly.pdbx_seq_one_letter_code
_entity_poly.pdbx_strand_id
1 'polypeptide(L)'
;MNQPENDKPPYKVLAFFRWFCHPDYREDIEGDLLEQFHGRVIRKGLRKAKFLFIKDVLLLFRPGIIRGMQSRAQQKIMNMKKVHWIKLVALNLLIVLMILSPFIPGPSNKAVKLFSVAGQLMGLMGLFLVPIGLAWTIIEIRRFEKAVDNEANHKFHYQLANTAILLIAVIFIMAVVFVPNPMPKSTFLFGLILQVAAFILARKRIKKRENTDQRVPDQGALVILASSATACIVLIYFFYLLFVFFTAGIIPAMLGIVLLPAGLFWAIRQIGKLKLPYERKFNSVPLYLVTIPLIAFLTFKFMMEPISNFSRDFAIKKSEALIASIEDHKSRTGEYPKSLQDLYAYSLKKIPKPFIMGIGDFRYNKINEYYSLSFSQWLHVGSLEEIVLYDKNNLKNSLTGEFAKYDYSFDLWRVKGAFASHDTKYDNWRYYHCD
;
A
#
# COMPACT_ATOMS: atom_id res chain seq x y z
N MET A 1 -2.33 74.68 17.47
CA MET A 1 -1.08 73.91 17.31
C MET A 1 -0.99 73.50 15.85
N ASN A 2 -0.10 74.13 15.08
CA ASN A 2 0.13 73.76 13.69
C ASN A 2 0.93 72.45 13.68
N GLN A 3 0.27 71.31 13.43
CA GLN A 3 0.98 70.07 13.15
C GLN A 3 1.77 70.28 11.85
N PRO A 4 3.09 70.06 11.84
CA PRO A 4 3.86 70.20 10.61
C PRO A 4 3.35 69.19 9.59
N GLU A 5 3.07 69.68 8.38
CA GLU A 5 2.43 68.96 7.27
C GLU A 5 3.17 67.66 6.85
N ASN A 6 4.36 67.42 7.43
CA ASN A 6 5.27 66.32 7.14
C ASN A 6 5.22 65.14 8.14
N ASP A 7 4.33 65.18 9.14
CA ASP A 7 4.17 64.15 10.19
C ASP A 7 3.34 62.93 9.75
N LYS A 8 3.37 62.59 8.46
CA LYS A 8 2.62 61.46 7.93
C LYS A 8 3.40 60.14 8.08
N PRO A 9 2.75 59.04 8.49
CA PRO A 9 3.37 57.73 8.54
C PRO A 9 3.77 57.25 7.14
N PRO A 10 4.73 56.31 7.01
CA PRO A 10 5.14 55.78 5.72
C PRO A 10 3.98 55.04 5.02
N TYR A 11 3.34 55.68 4.05
CA TYR A 11 2.14 55.17 3.36
C TYR A 11 2.33 53.76 2.78
N LYS A 12 3.49 53.48 2.16
CA LYS A 12 3.79 52.16 1.58
C LYS A 12 3.78 51.04 2.62
N VAL A 13 4.19 51.33 3.85
CA VAL A 13 4.30 50.36 4.95
C VAL A 13 2.92 50.11 5.56
N LEU A 14 2.10 51.16 5.66
CA LEU A 14 0.69 51.05 6.06
C LEU A 14 -0.13 50.27 5.01
N ALA A 15 0.11 50.52 3.72
CA ALA A 15 -0.51 49.75 2.63
C ALA A 15 -0.10 48.27 2.67
N PHE A 16 1.17 47.97 2.96
CA PHE A 16 1.64 46.60 3.18
C PHE A 16 0.94 45.94 4.38
N PHE A 17 0.81 46.64 5.51
CA PHE A 17 0.05 46.18 6.68
C PHE A 17 -1.41 45.84 6.34
N ARG A 18 -2.12 46.78 5.69
CA ARG A 18 -3.52 46.59 5.27
C ARG A 18 -3.70 45.44 4.29
N TRP A 19 -2.68 45.16 3.47
CA TRP A 19 -2.69 44.02 2.54
C TRP A 19 -2.63 42.68 3.27
N PHE A 20 -1.74 42.51 4.25
CA PHE A 20 -1.62 41.24 4.96
C PHE A 20 -2.56 41.09 6.17
N CYS A 21 -3.04 42.16 6.80
CA CYS A 21 -3.85 42.05 8.03
C CYS A 21 -5.31 41.64 7.74
N HIS A 22 -5.83 40.71 8.54
CA HIS A 22 -7.24 40.32 8.53
C HIS A 22 -8.16 41.52 8.81
N PRO A 23 -9.31 41.69 8.12
CA PRO A 23 -10.21 42.82 8.30
C PRO A 23 -10.67 43.01 9.75
N ASP A 24 -10.99 41.92 10.45
CA ASP A 24 -11.56 41.95 11.81
C ASP A 24 -10.66 42.57 12.90
N TYR A 25 -9.34 42.57 12.70
CA TYR A 25 -8.37 43.15 13.65
C TYR A 25 -7.64 44.36 13.08
N ARG A 26 -7.98 44.75 11.85
CA ARG A 26 -7.26 45.78 11.12
C ARG A 26 -7.43 47.13 11.80
N GLU A 27 -8.65 47.47 12.16
CA GLU A 27 -8.99 48.77 12.74
C GLU A 27 -8.26 48.99 14.07
N ASP A 28 -8.35 48.02 14.98
CA ASP A 28 -7.72 48.09 16.30
C ASP A 28 -6.18 48.20 16.19
N ILE A 29 -5.55 47.32 15.43
CA ILE A 29 -4.08 47.27 15.31
C ILE A 29 -3.56 48.48 14.52
N GLU A 30 -4.29 48.95 13.52
CA GLU A 30 -3.92 50.15 12.77
C GLU A 30 -4.00 51.40 13.66
N GLY A 31 -5.04 51.51 14.49
CA GLY A 31 -5.18 52.56 15.50
C GLY A 31 -3.98 52.63 16.44
N ASP A 32 -3.63 51.50 17.07
CA ASP A 32 -2.49 51.39 17.98
C ASP A 32 -1.15 51.79 17.31
N LEU A 33 -0.94 51.36 16.07
CA LEU A 33 0.27 51.67 15.30
C LEU A 33 0.39 53.18 15.02
N LEU A 34 -0.73 53.83 14.70
CA LEU A 34 -0.78 55.27 14.43
C LEU A 34 -0.59 56.08 15.71
N GLU A 35 -1.23 55.69 16.81
CA GLU A 35 -1.06 56.35 18.11
C GLU A 35 0.40 56.28 18.58
N GLN A 36 1.01 55.10 18.52
CA GLN A 36 2.42 54.93 18.86
C GLN A 36 3.35 55.71 17.93
N PHE A 37 3.03 55.82 16.65
CA PHE A 37 3.81 56.63 15.71
C PHE A 37 3.82 58.10 16.10
N HIS A 38 2.64 58.71 16.28
CA HIS A 38 2.52 60.12 16.66
C HIS A 38 3.19 60.39 18.02
N GLY A 39 3.00 59.51 19.00
CA GLY A 39 3.69 59.61 20.29
C GLY A 39 5.22 59.50 20.18
N ARG A 40 5.77 58.85 19.16
CA ARG A 40 7.21 58.76 18.91
C ARG A 40 7.73 59.94 18.10
N VAL A 41 6.93 60.55 17.23
CA VAL A 41 7.30 61.78 16.51
C VAL A 41 7.61 62.88 17.52
N ILE A 42 6.73 63.08 18.51
CA ILE A 42 6.90 64.08 19.57
C ILE A 42 8.14 63.80 20.42
N ARG A 43 8.37 62.54 20.82
CA ARG A 43 9.44 62.18 21.77
C ARG A 43 10.82 62.00 21.15
N LYS A 44 10.90 61.51 19.91
CA LYS A 44 12.14 60.99 19.30
C LYS A 44 12.44 61.59 17.91
N GLY A 45 11.57 62.46 17.42
CA GLY A 45 11.67 63.06 16.10
C GLY A 45 11.23 62.12 14.96
N LEU A 46 10.92 62.73 13.81
CA LEU A 46 10.26 62.09 12.67
C LEU A 46 11.05 60.92 12.08
N ARG A 47 12.38 61.05 11.93
CA ARG A 47 13.23 60.00 11.33
C ARG A 47 13.21 58.71 12.14
N LYS A 48 13.35 58.81 13.47
CA LYS A 48 13.37 57.66 14.37
C LYS A 48 11.98 57.04 14.53
N ALA A 49 10.93 57.86 14.53
CA ALA A 49 9.54 57.39 14.54
C ALA A 49 9.22 56.54 13.29
N LYS A 50 9.62 56.99 12.09
CA LYS A 50 9.42 56.25 10.83
C LYS A 50 10.13 54.90 10.83
N PHE A 51 11.38 54.83 11.30
CA PHE A 51 12.12 53.57 11.41
C PHE A 51 11.46 52.58 12.38
N LEU A 52 11.04 53.05 13.55
CA LEU A 52 10.39 52.21 14.55
C LEU A 52 9.02 51.71 14.08
N PHE A 53 8.27 52.53 13.34
CA PHE A 53 7.00 52.12 12.72
C PHE A 53 7.19 50.97 11.72
N ILE A 54 8.23 51.05 10.87
CA ILE A 54 8.59 49.97 9.94
C ILE A 54 8.91 48.69 10.72
N LYS A 55 9.70 48.81 11.79
CA LYS A 55 10.05 47.67 12.65
C LYS A 55 8.81 47.00 13.25
N ASP A 56 7.85 47.78 13.74
CA ASP A 56 6.64 47.24 14.37
C ASP A 56 5.73 46.55 13.35
N VAL A 57 5.55 47.13 12.16
CA VAL A 57 4.79 46.51 11.08
C VAL A 57 5.44 45.19 10.63
N LEU A 58 6.78 45.13 10.56
CA LEU A 58 7.50 43.89 10.27
C LEU A 58 7.38 42.84 11.39
N LEU A 59 7.37 43.26 12.66
CA LEU A 59 7.16 42.36 13.80
C LEU A 59 5.74 41.80 13.87
N LEU A 60 4.76 42.57 13.39
CA LEU A 60 3.36 42.15 13.27
C LEU A 60 3.12 41.19 12.10
N PHE A 61 4.10 40.98 11.22
CA PHE A 61 4.07 39.98 10.15
C PHE A 61 4.27 38.55 10.72
N ARG A 62 3.39 38.15 11.63
CA ARG A 62 3.32 36.81 12.23
C ARG A 62 2.16 36.02 11.63
N PRO A 63 2.27 34.68 11.47
CA PRO A 63 1.25 33.85 10.83
C PRO A 63 -0.18 33.99 11.37
N GLY A 64 -0.35 34.41 12.65
CA GLY A 64 -1.66 34.57 13.27
C GLY A 64 -2.44 35.84 12.91
N ILE A 65 -1.82 36.85 12.27
CA ILE A 65 -2.48 38.12 11.86
C ILE A 65 -2.69 38.16 10.32
N ILE A 66 -1.99 37.27 9.59
CA ILE A 66 -2.01 37.24 8.13
C ILE A 66 -3.37 36.70 7.63
N ARG A 67 -4.04 37.53 6.83
CA ARG A 67 -5.29 37.27 6.13
C ARG A 67 -5.18 35.95 5.36
N GLY A 68 -6.06 35.00 5.67
CA GLY A 68 -6.16 33.73 4.97
C GLY A 68 -5.34 32.57 5.56
N MET A 69 -4.60 32.75 6.66
CA MET A 69 -3.84 31.66 7.28
C MET A 69 -4.57 31.07 8.49
N GLN A 70 -5.54 30.20 8.17
CA GLN A 70 -6.01 29.05 8.96
C GLN A 70 -6.31 29.24 10.46
N SER A 71 -7.59 29.17 10.81
CA SER A 71 -8.05 29.15 12.20
C SER A 71 -7.39 28.01 13.01
N ARG A 72 -7.08 28.22 14.29
CA ARG A 72 -6.55 27.19 15.22
C ARG A 72 -7.33 25.87 15.17
N ALA A 73 -8.63 25.92 14.85
CA ALA A 73 -9.47 24.75 14.60
C ALA A 73 -9.01 23.95 13.37
N GLN A 74 -8.72 24.62 12.24
CA GLN A 74 -8.20 23.98 11.02
C GLN A 74 -6.81 23.36 11.26
N GLN A 75 -5.94 23.99 12.05
CA GLN A 75 -4.63 23.43 12.41
C GLN A 75 -4.76 22.16 13.28
N LYS A 76 -5.67 22.17 14.27
CA LYS A 76 -5.98 20.98 15.10
C LYS A 76 -6.59 19.85 14.26
N ILE A 77 -7.43 20.18 13.28
CA ILE A 77 -8.02 19.22 12.34
C ILE A 77 -6.96 18.62 11.42
N MET A 78 -6.03 19.41 10.88
CA MET A 78 -4.93 18.91 10.04
C MET A 78 -3.97 18.00 10.82
N ASN A 79 -3.61 18.37 12.05
CA ASN A 79 -2.72 17.56 12.89
C ASN A 79 -3.40 16.23 13.30
N MET A 80 -4.68 16.23 13.65
CA MET A 80 -5.42 14.98 13.94
C MET A 80 -5.57 14.09 12.69
N LYS A 81 -5.81 14.68 11.50
CA LYS A 81 -5.87 13.94 10.23
C LYS A 81 -4.53 13.28 9.89
N LYS A 82 -3.40 13.98 10.14
CA LYS A 82 -2.05 13.45 9.90
C LYS A 82 -1.76 12.20 10.73
N VAL A 83 -2.14 12.18 12.01
CA VAL A 83 -1.93 11.02 12.90
C VAL A 83 -2.70 9.78 12.42
N HIS A 84 -3.97 9.93 11.99
CA HIS A 84 -4.74 8.79 11.48
C HIS A 84 -4.19 8.23 10.16
N TRP A 85 -3.71 9.10 9.27
CA TRP A 85 -3.06 8.66 8.03
C TRP A 85 -1.75 7.93 8.28
N ILE A 86 -0.91 8.41 9.20
CA ILE A 86 0.34 7.72 9.57
C ILE A 86 0.03 6.33 10.12
N LYS A 87 -0.98 6.19 11.00
CA LYS A 87 -1.41 4.88 11.52
C LYS A 87 -1.89 3.95 10.41
N LEU A 88 -2.69 4.45 9.47
CA LEU A 88 -3.17 3.67 8.32
C LEU A 88 -2.01 3.16 7.46
N VAL A 89 -1.06 4.03 7.12
CA VAL A 89 0.12 3.67 6.32
C VAL A 89 1.00 2.67 7.08
N ALA A 90 1.27 2.93 8.36
CA ALA A 90 2.10 2.06 9.19
C ALA A 90 1.49 0.65 9.32
N LEU A 91 0.17 0.54 9.49
CA LEU A 91 -0.51 -0.75 9.60
C LEU A 91 -0.48 -1.53 8.28
N ASN A 92 -0.67 -0.86 7.14
CA ASN A 92 -0.54 -1.50 5.84
C ASN A 92 0.90 -1.96 5.57
N LEU A 93 1.90 -1.14 5.91
CA LEU A 93 3.31 -1.52 5.81
C LEU A 93 3.64 -2.72 6.72
N LEU A 94 3.10 -2.75 7.93
CA LEU A 94 3.25 -3.88 8.85
C LEU A 94 2.71 -5.18 8.25
N ILE A 95 1.55 -5.13 7.59
CA ILE A 95 0.94 -6.29 6.93
C ILE A 95 1.81 -6.78 5.77
N VAL A 96 2.34 -5.88 4.94
CA VAL A 96 3.30 -6.22 3.88
C VAL A 96 4.53 -6.90 4.49
N LEU A 97 5.09 -6.33 5.56
CA LEU A 97 6.25 -6.89 6.24
C LEU A 97 5.95 -8.28 6.82
N MET A 98 4.78 -8.48 7.45
CA MET A 98 4.37 -9.78 7.95
C MET A 98 4.33 -10.84 6.84
N ILE A 99 3.75 -10.51 5.68
CA ILE A 99 3.66 -11.44 4.54
C ILE A 99 5.04 -11.78 3.98
N LEU A 100 5.89 -10.76 3.80
CA LEU A 100 7.20 -10.92 3.15
C LEU A 100 8.29 -11.42 4.11
N SER A 101 8.09 -11.31 5.42
CA SER A 101 9.11 -11.61 6.43
C SER A 101 9.79 -12.99 6.31
N PRO A 102 9.14 -14.09 5.87
CA PRO A 102 9.82 -15.38 5.71
C PRO A 102 10.92 -15.37 4.65
N PHE A 103 10.88 -14.43 3.70
CA PHE A 103 11.82 -14.37 2.58
C PHE A 103 12.95 -13.36 2.79
N ILE A 104 12.93 -12.66 3.92
CA ILE A 104 13.92 -11.64 4.26
C ILE A 104 15.18 -12.32 4.84
N PRO A 105 16.39 -11.83 4.51
CA PRO A 105 17.62 -12.31 5.13
C PRO A 105 17.60 -12.16 6.65
N GLY A 106 17.93 -13.24 7.34
CA GLY A 106 17.95 -13.28 8.80
C GLY A 106 18.05 -14.70 9.35
N PRO A 107 18.22 -14.83 10.67
CA PRO A 107 18.20 -16.13 11.33
C PRO A 107 16.82 -16.78 11.19
N SER A 108 16.82 -18.09 10.99
CA SER A 108 15.59 -18.88 10.88
C SER A 108 14.71 -18.71 12.11
N ASN A 109 13.43 -18.39 11.90
CA ASN A 109 12.47 -18.20 12.99
C ASN A 109 11.10 -18.76 12.60
N LYS A 110 10.63 -19.75 13.37
CA LYS A 110 9.33 -20.40 13.15
C LYS A 110 8.14 -19.42 13.26
N ALA A 111 8.24 -18.39 14.10
CA ALA A 111 7.16 -17.41 14.28
C ALA A 111 6.90 -16.59 13.02
N VAL A 112 7.94 -16.38 12.20
CA VAL A 112 7.85 -15.61 10.95
C VAL A 112 6.93 -16.31 9.94
N LYS A 113 6.95 -17.65 9.89
CA LYS A 113 6.00 -18.43 9.09
C LYS A 113 4.56 -18.21 9.54
N LEU A 114 4.32 -18.24 10.84
CA LEU A 114 2.99 -18.01 11.42
C LEU A 114 2.46 -16.61 11.07
N PHE A 115 3.30 -15.58 11.17
CA PHE A 115 2.90 -14.21 10.80
C PHE A 115 2.58 -14.05 9.32
N SER A 116 3.35 -14.68 8.44
CA SER A 116 3.07 -14.65 7.01
C SER A 116 1.76 -15.36 6.68
N VAL A 117 1.53 -16.56 7.23
CA VAL A 117 0.27 -17.31 7.10
C VAL A 117 -0.91 -16.46 7.56
N ALA A 118 -0.80 -15.85 8.74
CA ALA A 118 -1.85 -14.99 9.28
C ALA A 118 -2.13 -13.78 8.39
N GLY A 119 -1.08 -13.13 7.86
CA GLY A 119 -1.20 -12.01 6.92
C GLY A 119 -1.88 -12.41 5.61
N GLN A 120 -1.54 -13.58 5.06
CA GLN A 120 -2.15 -14.11 3.84
C GLN A 120 -3.63 -14.47 4.05
N LEU A 121 -3.96 -15.15 5.15
CA LEU A 121 -5.35 -15.47 5.53
C LEU A 121 -6.18 -14.20 5.75
N MET A 122 -5.61 -13.20 6.42
CA MET A 122 -6.27 -11.91 6.63
C MET A 122 -6.56 -11.20 5.30
N GLY A 123 -5.65 -11.29 4.33
CA GLY A 123 -5.89 -10.80 2.96
C GLY A 123 -7.02 -11.55 2.27
N LEU A 124 -6.95 -12.88 2.23
CA LEU A 124 -7.95 -13.71 1.55
C LEU A 124 -9.35 -13.60 2.19
N MET A 125 -9.46 -13.74 3.51
CA MET A 125 -10.73 -13.64 4.22
C MET A 125 -11.23 -12.20 4.29
N GLY A 126 -10.33 -11.23 4.44
CA GLY A 126 -10.72 -9.82 4.54
C GLY A 126 -11.24 -9.25 3.21
N LEU A 127 -10.94 -9.87 2.06
CA LEU A 127 -11.50 -9.46 0.76
C LEU A 127 -13.04 -9.48 0.77
N PHE A 128 -13.68 -10.37 1.53
CA PHE A 128 -15.14 -10.38 1.70
C PHE A 128 -15.68 -9.11 2.38
N LEU A 129 -14.85 -8.44 3.18
CA LEU A 129 -15.20 -7.19 3.86
C LEU A 129 -14.95 -5.94 3.00
N VAL A 130 -14.17 -6.05 1.92
CA VAL A 130 -13.81 -4.90 1.07
C VAL A 130 -15.05 -4.21 0.50
N PRO A 131 -16.08 -4.90 -0.02
CA PRO A 131 -17.27 -4.20 -0.51
C PRO A 131 -18.04 -3.45 0.59
N ILE A 132 -18.11 -4.04 1.80
CA ILE A 132 -18.74 -3.40 2.96
C ILE A 132 -17.93 -2.17 3.37
N GLY A 133 -16.60 -2.29 3.42
CA GLY A 133 -15.68 -1.20 3.70
C GLY A 133 -15.78 -0.08 2.66
N LEU A 134 -15.90 -0.42 1.37
CA LEU A 134 -16.05 0.55 0.27
C LEU A 134 -17.39 1.27 0.37
N ALA A 135 -18.49 0.54 0.55
CA ALA A 135 -19.82 1.12 0.72
C ALA A 135 -19.85 2.07 1.94
N TRP A 136 -19.27 1.64 3.06
CA TRP A 136 -19.15 2.48 4.25
C TRP A 136 -18.25 3.70 4.01
N THR A 137 -17.12 3.53 3.32
CA THR A 137 -16.22 4.65 2.97
C THR A 137 -16.96 5.70 2.14
N ILE A 138 -17.73 5.27 1.14
CA ILE A 138 -18.54 6.16 0.30
C ILE A 138 -19.59 6.91 1.15
N ILE A 139 -20.28 6.22 2.05
CA ILE A 139 -21.25 6.84 2.97
C ILE A 139 -20.58 7.88 3.86
N GLU A 140 -19.41 7.57 4.41
CA GLU A 140 -18.68 8.45 5.32
C GLU A 140 -18.12 9.67 4.60
N ILE A 141 -17.62 9.51 3.37
CA ILE A 141 -17.19 10.64 2.51
C ILE A 141 -18.37 11.57 2.23
N ARG A 142 -19.54 11.02 1.83
CA ARG A 142 -20.76 11.83 1.58
C ARG A 142 -21.27 12.54 2.83
N ARG A 143 -21.16 11.89 3.99
CA ARG A 143 -21.52 12.49 5.27
C ARG A 143 -20.59 13.66 5.61
N PHE A 144 -19.29 13.49 5.37
CA PHE A 144 -18.30 14.54 5.59
C PHE A 144 -18.48 15.72 4.63
N GLU A 145 -18.82 15.44 3.37
CA GLU A 145 -19.11 16.46 2.34
C GLU A 145 -20.27 17.37 2.75
N LYS A 146 -21.40 16.81 3.22
CA LYS A 146 -22.55 17.60 3.70
C LYS A 146 -22.27 18.47 4.93
N ALA A 147 -21.23 18.16 5.70
CA ALA A 147 -20.84 18.95 6.88
C ALA A 147 -19.90 20.12 6.53
N VAL A 148 -19.32 20.13 5.33
CA VAL A 148 -18.28 21.11 4.90
C VAL A 148 -18.82 22.10 3.86
N ASP A 149 -20.12 22.05 3.55
CA ASP A 149 -20.84 22.98 2.65
C ASP A 149 -21.05 24.38 3.28
N ASN A 150 -19.97 24.99 3.77
CA ASN A 150 -19.80 26.44 3.85
C ASN A 150 -18.69 26.85 2.85
N GLU A 151 -19.14 27.06 1.62
CA GLU A 151 -18.66 27.94 0.54
C GLU A 151 -17.22 27.84 -0.03
N ALA A 152 -16.22 27.23 0.63
CA ALA A 152 -14.82 27.47 0.23
C ALA A 152 -14.08 26.33 -0.50
N ASN A 153 -14.68 25.16 -0.78
CA ASN A 153 -13.86 23.97 -1.05
C ASN A 153 -14.05 23.22 -2.39
N HIS A 154 -14.70 23.80 -3.40
CA HIS A 154 -14.89 23.17 -4.72
C HIS A 154 -13.60 22.60 -5.37
N LYS A 155 -12.44 23.22 -5.13
CA LYS A 155 -11.14 22.76 -5.65
C LYS A 155 -10.68 21.43 -5.02
N PHE A 156 -11.05 21.16 -3.77
CA PHE A 156 -10.70 19.94 -3.05
C PHE A 156 -11.50 18.72 -3.55
N HIS A 157 -12.78 18.90 -3.87
CA HIS A 157 -13.64 17.83 -4.41
C HIS A 157 -13.13 17.33 -5.78
N TYR A 158 -12.67 18.25 -6.63
CA TYR A 158 -12.09 17.89 -7.93
C TYR A 158 -10.77 17.13 -7.79
N GLN A 159 -9.91 17.52 -6.83
CA GLN A 159 -8.66 16.83 -6.56
C GLN A 159 -8.88 15.42 -5.99
N LEU A 160 -9.83 15.25 -5.06
CA LEU A 160 -10.13 13.94 -4.47
C LEU A 160 -10.67 12.97 -5.53
N ALA A 161 -11.61 13.42 -6.38
CA ALA A 161 -12.15 12.62 -7.47
C ALA A 161 -11.07 12.21 -8.48
N ASN A 162 -10.17 13.13 -8.86
CA ASN A 162 -9.04 12.83 -9.74
C ASN A 162 -8.06 11.84 -9.08
N THR A 163 -7.78 11.97 -7.78
CA THR A 163 -6.91 11.01 -7.07
C THR A 163 -7.53 9.62 -6.98
N ALA A 164 -8.83 9.51 -6.78
CA ALA A 164 -9.53 8.22 -6.75
C ALA A 164 -9.55 7.57 -8.15
N ILE A 165 -9.78 8.34 -9.21
CA ILE A 165 -9.72 7.85 -10.60
C ILE A 165 -8.30 7.41 -10.95
N LEU A 166 -7.28 8.19 -10.57
CA LEU A 166 -5.88 7.84 -10.79
C LEU A 166 -5.50 6.56 -10.03
N LEU A 167 -5.93 6.42 -8.77
CA LEU A 167 -5.69 5.22 -7.96
C LEU A 167 -6.35 3.98 -8.59
N ILE A 168 -7.61 4.09 -9.04
CA ILE A 168 -8.32 3.01 -9.71
C ILE A 168 -7.61 2.64 -11.02
N ALA A 169 -7.17 3.63 -11.80
CA ALA A 169 -6.41 3.40 -13.03
C ALA A 169 -5.06 2.73 -12.76
N VAL A 170 -4.33 3.13 -11.71
CA VAL A 170 -3.08 2.50 -11.30
C VAL A 170 -3.32 1.06 -10.84
N ILE A 171 -4.34 0.80 -10.02
CA ILE A 171 -4.71 -0.56 -9.60
C ILE A 171 -5.06 -1.42 -10.83
N PHE A 172 -5.79 -0.85 -11.80
CA PHE A 172 -6.14 -1.53 -13.04
C PHE A 172 -4.90 -1.83 -13.91
N ILE A 173 -4.01 -0.85 -14.11
CA ILE A 173 -2.75 -1.03 -14.85
C ILE A 173 -1.86 -2.07 -14.16
N MET A 174 -1.74 -2.03 -12.83
CA MET A 174 -1.00 -3.04 -12.06
C MET A 174 -1.61 -4.43 -12.25
N ALA A 175 -2.94 -4.54 -12.27
CA ALA A 175 -3.61 -5.81 -12.59
C ALA A 175 -3.33 -6.26 -14.04
N VAL A 176 -3.29 -5.35 -15.02
CA VAL A 176 -3.01 -5.69 -16.43
C VAL A 176 -1.55 -6.13 -16.62
N VAL A 177 -0.60 -5.44 -16.00
CA VAL A 177 0.84 -5.67 -16.21
C VAL A 177 1.31 -6.94 -15.52
N PHE A 178 0.73 -7.26 -14.35
CA PHE A 178 1.29 -8.28 -13.48
C PHE A 178 0.41 -9.53 -13.30
N VAL A 179 -0.82 -9.58 -13.82
CA VAL A 179 -1.61 -10.82 -13.81
C VAL A 179 -1.03 -11.79 -14.85
N PRO A 180 -0.46 -12.93 -14.44
CA PRO A 180 -0.06 -13.97 -15.37
C PRO A 180 -1.34 -14.56 -15.96
N ASN A 181 -1.46 -14.47 -17.30
CA ASN A 181 -2.57 -14.93 -18.14
C ASN A 181 -3.36 -16.13 -17.59
N PRO A 182 -4.70 -16.10 -17.75
CA PRO A 182 -5.23 -16.61 -19.02
C PRO A 182 -6.11 -15.65 -19.81
N MET A 183 -6.42 -14.44 -19.32
CA MET A 183 -7.26 -13.53 -20.10
C MET A 183 -6.46 -12.85 -21.23
N PRO A 184 -6.96 -12.86 -22.48
CA PRO A 184 -6.26 -12.22 -23.59
C PRO A 184 -6.08 -10.73 -23.28
N LYS A 185 -4.84 -10.22 -23.38
CA LYS A 185 -4.48 -8.81 -23.10
C LYS A 185 -5.41 -7.79 -23.80
N SER A 186 -6.09 -8.19 -24.88
CA SER A 186 -7.10 -7.41 -25.58
C SER A 186 -8.36 -7.09 -24.75
N THR A 187 -8.85 -7.98 -23.86
CA THR A 187 -10.02 -7.69 -23.02
C THR A 187 -9.71 -6.63 -21.97
N PHE A 188 -8.51 -6.66 -21.41
CA PHE A 188 -8.02 -5.62 -20.49
C PHE A 188 -7.81 -4.28 -21.18
N LEU A 189 -7.22 -4.27 -22.38
CA LEU A 189 -7.07 -3.06 -23.18
C LEU A 189 -8.44 -2.47 -23.55
N PHE A 190 -9.41 -3.30 -23.88
CA PHE A 190 -10.78 -2.88 -24.16
C PHE A 190 -11.45 -2.25 -22.93
N GLY A 191 -11.28 -2.84 -21.74
CA GLY A 191 -11.75 -2.28 -20.47
C GLY A 191 -11.14 -0.91 -20.15
N LEU A 192 -9.82 -0.75 -20.38
CA LEU A 192 -9.12 0.53 -20.21
C LEU A 192 -9.64 1.58 -21.20
N ILE A 193 -9.81 1.21 -22.47
CA ILE A 193 -10.35 2.11 -23.50
C ILE A 193 -11.77 2.56 -23.14
N LEU A 194 -12.62 1.64 -22.65
CA LEU A 194 -13.98 1.96 -22.20
C LEU A 194 -13.98 2.93 -21.02
N GLN A 195 -13.09 2.76 -20.04
CA GLN A 195 -12.94 3.69 -18.91
C GLN A 195 -12.48 5.06 -19.36
N VAL A 196 -11.45 5.13 -20.21
CA VAL A 196 -10.93 6.39 -20.75
C VAL A 196 -11.98 7.09 -21.61
N ALA A 197 -12.73 6.35 -22.43
CA ALA A 197 -13.82 6.88 -23.25
C ALA A 197 -14.97 7.42 -22.38
N ALA A 198 -15.39 6.67 -21.36
CA ALA A 198 -16.41 7.11 -20.41
C ALA A 198 -15.99 8.39 -19.68
N PHE A 199 -14.73 8.48 -19.26
CA PHE A 199 -14.17 9.69 -18.64
C PHE A 199 -14.15 10.88 -19.59
N ILE A 200 -13.70 10.69 -20.84
CA ILE A 200 -13.68 11.75 -21.86
C ILE A 200 -15.10 12.23 -22.17
N LEU A 201 -16.08 11.32 -22.30
CA LEU A 201 -17.48 11.65 -22.55
C LEU A 201 -18.10 12.41 -21.36
N ALA A 202 -17.83 11.98 -20.13
CA ALA A 202 -18.25 12.69 -18.93
C ALA A 202 -17.66 14.12 -18.90
N ARG A 203 -16.36 14.26 -19.18
CA ARG A 203 -15.69 15.57 -19.24
C ARG A 203 -16.23 16.47 -20.33
N LYS A 204 -16.50 15.94 -21.54
CA LYS A 204 -17.12 16.69 -22.64
C LYS A 204 -18.53 17.17 -22.27
N ARG A 205 -19.34 16.34 -21.61
CA ARG A 205 -20.69 16.73 -21.17
C ARG A 205 -20.66 17.82 -20.10
N ILE A 206 -19.71 17.76 -19.17
CA ILE A 206 -19.50 18.81 -18.16
C ILE A 206 -19.12 20.13 -18.84
N LYS A 207 -18.10 20.12 -19.72
CA LYS A 207 -17.66 21.33 -20.44
C LYS A 207 -18.74 21.93 -21.35
N LYS A 208 -19.55 21.09 -22.01
CA LYS A 208 -20.67 21.56 -22.85
C LYS A 208 -21.75 22.25 -22.02
N ARG A 209 -22.04 21.75 -20.81
CA ARG A 209 -23.01 22.36 -19.90
C ARG A 209 -22.47 23.62 -19.22
N GLU A 210 -21.18 23.71 -18.94
CA GLU A 210 -20.54 24.91 -18.40
C GLU A 210 -20.65 26.12 -19.35
N ASN A 211 -20.64 25.88 -20.67
CA ASN A 211 -20.83 26.92 -21.69
C ASN A 211 -22.30 27.30 -21.94
N THR A 212 -23.27 26.55 -21.39
CA THR A 212 -24.70 26.84 -21.56
C THR A 212 -25.18 27.38 -20.23
N ASP A 213 -25.34 28.70 -20.11
CA ASP A 213 -25.47 29.53 -18.89
C ASP A 213 -26.68 29.23 -17.96
N GLN A 214 -27.14 27.99 -17.91
CA GLN A 214 -28.10 27.49 -16.94
C GLN A 214 -27.34 27.00 -15.71
N ARG A 215 -27.48 27.75 -14.62
CA ARG A 215 -27.16 27.32 -13.24
C ARG A 215 -28.01 26.10 -12.88
N VAL A 216 -27.62 24.94 -13.38
CA VAL A 216 -28.07 23.66 -12.84
C VAL A 216 -27.36 23.49 -11.50
N PRO A 217 -28.05 23.13 -10.40
CA PRO A 217 -27.38 22.88 -9.13
C PRO A 217 -26.29 21.81 -9.33
N ASP A 218 -25.05 22.15 -8.97
CA ASP A 218 -23.80 21.39 -9.20
C ASP A 218 -23.83 19.94 -8.71
N GLN A 219 -24.84 19.57 -7.92
CA GLN A 219 -25.15 18.20 -7.52
C GLN A 219 -25.35 17.25 -8.72
N GLY A 220 -25.86 17.73 -9.86
CA GLY A 220 -26.14 16.89 -11.02
C GLY A 220 -24.89 16.29 -11.69
N ALA A 221 -23.80 17.06 -11.81
CA ALA A 221 -22.55 16.57 -12.41
C ALA A 221 -21.83 15.57 -11.50
N LEU A 222 -21.87 15.81 -10.18
CA LEU A 222 -21.26 14.97 -9.16
C LEU A 222 -21.99 13.62 -9.04
N VAL A 223 -23.32 13.61 -9.19
CA VAL A 223 -24.14 12.39 -9.25
C VAL A 223 -23.80 11.55 -10.49
N ILE A 224 -23.57 12.18 -11.65
CA ILE A 224 -23.22 11.49 -12.91
C ILE A 224 -21.80 10.89 -12.84
N LEU A 225 -20.84 11.63 -12.25
CA LEU A 225 -19.48 11.11 -12.04
C LEU A 225 -19.48 9.96 -11.02
N ALA A 226 -20.18 10.13 -9.90
CA ALA A 226 -20.30 9.09 -8.88
C ALA A 226 -21.00 7.82 -9.40
N SER A 227 -22.04 7.96 -10.23
CA SER A 227 -22.75 6.83 -10.84
C SER A 227 -21.89 6.12 -11.89
N SER A 228 -21.10 6.86 -12.67
CA SER A 228 -20.15 6.27 -13.62
C SER A 228 -19.00 5.51 -12.92
N ALA A 229 -18.49 6.06 -11.81
CA ALA A 229 -17.46 5.40 -10.99
C ALA A 229 -17.99 4.14 -10.31
N THR A 230 -19.23 4.19 -9.78
CA THR A 230 -19.88 2.99 -9.22
C THR A 230 -20.14 1.94 -10.28
N ALA A 231 -20.60 2.32 -11.47
CA ALA A 231 -20.76 1.38 -12.58
C ALA A 231 -19.43 0.70 -12.97
N CYS A 232 -18.32 1.46 -13.01
CA CYS A 232 -17.00 0.90 -13.30
C CYS A 232 -16.52 -0.07 -12.20
N ILE A 233 -16.75 0.26 -10.92
CA ILE A 233 -16.40 -0.62 -9.79
C ILE A 233 -17.21 -1.91 -9.84
N VAL A 234 -18.52 -1.82 -10.13
CA VAL A 234 -19.41 -2.99 -10.28
C VAL A 234 -18.93 -3.88 -11.43
N LEU A 235 -18.48 -3.28 -12.53
CA LEU A 235 -18.04 -4.02 -13.72
C LEU A 235 -16.69 -4.72 -13.49
N ILE A 236 -15.71 -4.05 -12.87
CA ILE A 236 -14.44 -4.67 -12.44
C ILE A 236 -14.72 -5.83 -11.47
N TYR A 237 -15.64 -5.64 -10.53
CA TYR A 237 -15.98 -6.64 -9.56
C TYR A 237 -16.70 -7.85 -10.17
N PHE A 238 -17.56 -7.62 -11.16
CA PHE A 238 -18.20 -8.70 -11.92
C PHE A 238 -17.16 -9.58 -12.62
N PHE A 239 -16.14 -8.98 -13.25
CA PHE A 239 -15.04 -9.72 -13.85
C PHE A 239 -14.18 -10.45 -12.82
N TYR A 240 -13.99 -9.88 -11.62
CA TYR A 240 -13.32 -10.56 -10.51
C TYR A 240 -14.12 -11.78 -10.00
N LEU A 241 -15.45 -11.66 -9.84
CA LEU A 241 -16.29 -12.81 -9.48
C LEU A 241 -16.29 -13.90 -10.54
N LEU A 242 -16.33 -13.54 -11.82
CA LEU A 242 -16.18 -14.48 -12.93
C LEU A 242 -14.83 -15.20 -12.85
N PHE A 243 -13.74 -14.46 -12.59
CA PHE A 243 -12.43 -15.06 -12.42
C PHE A 243 -12.39 -16.03 -11.23
N VAL A 244 -12.90 -15.63 -10.06
CA VAL A 244 -12.99 -16.51 -8.87
C VAL A 244 -13.85 -17.73 -9.15
N PHE A 245 -14.96 -17.59 -9.90
CA PHE A 245 -15.79 -18.71 -10.35
C PHE A 245 -15.00 -19.70 -11.20
N PHE A 246 -14.21 -19.21 -12.16
CA PHE A 246 -13.39 -20.07 -13.00
C PHE A 246 -12.18 -20.69 -12.29
N THR A 247 -11.61 -20.05 -11.26
CA THR A 247 -10.39 -20.54 -10.60
C THR A 247 -10.63 -21.30 -9.30
N ALA A 248 -11.63 -20.91 -8.50
CA ALA A 248 -11.86 -21.43 -7.14
C ALA A 248 -13.15 -22.25 -7.02
N GLY A 249 -13.90 -22.40 -8.12
CA GLY A 249 -15.13 -23.18 -8.18
C GLY A 249 -16.40 -22.41 -7.81
N ILE A 250 -17.52 -23.11 -7.96
CA ILE A 250 -18.88 -22.52 -7.96
C ILE A 250 -19.28 -21.96 -6.58
N ILE A 251 -18.86 -22.63 -5.50
CA ILE A 251 -19.30 -22.32 -4.13
C ILE A 251 -18.85 -20.92 -3.66
N PRO A 252 -17.55 -20.54 -3.72
CA PRO A 252 -17.12 -19.20 -3.32
C PRO A 252 -17.68 -18.08 -4.22
N ALA A 253 -17.91 -18.37 -5.51
CA ALA A 253 -18.53 -17.42 -6.43
C ALA A 253 -20.02 -17.18 -6.12
N MET A 254 -20.78 -18.24 -5.81
CA MET A 254 -22.19 -18.14 -5.39
C MET A 254 -22.32 -17.37 -4.07
N LEU A 255 -21.41 -17.58 -3.12
CA LEU A 255 -21.36 -16.82 -1.87
C LEU A 255 -21.14 -15.32 -2.12
N GLY A 256 -20.24 -14.99 -3.04
CA GLY A 256 -19.98 -13.63 -3.49
C GLY A 256 -21.20 -12.97 -4.17
N ILE A 257 -21.93 -13.73 -4.98
CA ILE A 257 -23.16 -13.26 -5.67
C ILE A 257 -24.29 -12.96 -4.68
N VAL A 258 -24.39 -13.66 -3.55
CA VAL A 258 -25.48 -13.45 -2.57
C VAL A 258 -25.16 -12.36 -1.55
N LEU A 259 -23.94 -12.37 -0.99
CA LEU A 259 -23.57 -11.44 0.08
C LEU A 259 -23.49 -9.98 -0.39
N LEU A 260 -23.20 -9.77 -1.67
CA LEU A 260 -23.01 -8.43 -2.21
C LEU A 260 -24.26 -7.64 -2.51
N PRO A 261 -25.24 -8.14 -3.28
CA PRO A 261 -26.50 -7.44 -3.45
C PRO A 261 -27.17 -7.21 -2.10
N ALA A 262 -27.05 -8.16 -1.15
CA ALA A 262 -27.52 -7.98 0.21
C ALA A 262 -26.78 -6.83 0.93
N GLY A 263 -25.45 -6.77 0.85
CA GLY A 263 -24.65 -5.68 1.42
C GLY A 263 -24.91 -4.32 0.75
N LEU A 264 -25.04 -4.29 -0.57
CA LEU A 264 -25.34 -3.11 -1.37
C LEU A 264 -26.75 -2.59 -1.08
N PHE A 265 -27.73 -3.49 -1.03
CA PHE A 265 -29.11 -3.19 -0.68
C PHE A 265 -29.23 -2.66 0.76
N TRP A 266 -28.52 -3.30 1.70
CA TRP A 266 -28.44 -2.81 3.08
C TRP A 266 -27.82 -1.41 3.15
N ALA A 267 -26.71 -1.17 2.45
CA ALA A 267 -26.08 0.14 2.37
C ALA A 267 -26.99 1.22 1.77
N ILE A 268 -27.67 0.92 0.65
CA ILE A 268 -28.64 1.80 -0.01
C ILE A 268 -29.82 2.11 0.93
N ARG A 269 -30.34 1.11 1.63
CA ARG A 269 -31.44 1.27 2.59
C ARG A 269 -31.03 2.10 3.81
N GLN A 270 -29.78 2.00 4.26
CA GLN A 270 -29.25 2.83 5.34
C GLN A 270 -29.04 4.28 4.90
N ILE A 271 -28.63 4.53 3.65
CA ILE A 271 -28.50 5.88 3.08
C ILE A 271 -29.83 6.64 3.14
N GLY A 272 -30.96 5.97 2.90
CA GLY A 272 -32.29 6.59 2.96
C GLY A 272 -32.78 6.95 4.36
N LYS A 273 -32.17 6.40 5.43
CA LYS A 273 -32.62 6.57 6.83
C LYS A 273 -31.80 7.60 7.62
N LEU A 274 -30.74 8.16 7.04
CA LEU A 274 -29.86 9.09 7.75
C LEU A 274 -30.47 10.49 7.84
N LYS A 275 -31.28 10.73 8.88
CA LYS A 275 -31.48 12.09 9.41
C LYS A 275 -30.14 12.53 10.03
N LEU A 276 -29.58 13.63 9.54
CA LEU A 276 -28.22 14.08 9.88
C LEU A 276 -28.23 14.94 11.15
N PRO A 277 -27.62 14.51 12.27
CA PRO A 277 -27.24 15.40 13.34
C PRO A 277 -25.83 15.97 13.09
N TYR A 278 -25.59 17.10 13.74
CA TYR A 278 -24.44 18.00 13.70
C TYR A 278 -23.04 17.35 13.87
N GLU A 279 -22.03 18.07 13.38
CA GLU A 279 -20.58 17.78 13.28
C GLU A 279 -20.05 16.51 13.97
N ARG A 280 -19.81 15.45 13.17
CA ARG A 280 -18.99 14.30 13.60
C ARG A 280 -17.66 14.25 12.85
N LYS A 281 -16.60 13.87 13.57
CA LYS A 281 -15.27 13.57 13.03
C LYS A 281 -15.34 12.39 12.05
N PHE A 282 -14.63 12.47 10.93
CA PHE A 282 -14.52 11.40 9.93
C PHE A 282 -14.04 10.09 10.59
N ASN A 283 -14.85 9.03 10.48
CA ASN A 283 -14.46 7.71 10.95
C ASN A 283 -13.54 7.03 9.95
N SER A 284 -12.29 6.73 10.33
CA SER A 284 -11.31 6.07 9.46
C SER A 284 -11.47 4.54 9.39
N VAL A 285 -12.28 3.91 10.24
CA VAL A 285 -12.53 2.45 10.26
C VAL A 285 -12.83 1.87 8.86
N PRO A 286 -13.67 2.50 8.01
CA PRO A 286 -13.97 1.98 6.68
C PRO A 286 -12.74 1.87 5.77
N LEU A 287 -11.79 2.80 5.91
CA LEU A 287 -10.54 2.77 5.13
C LEU A 287 -9.67 1.57 5.49
N TYR A 288 -9.65 1.15 6.77
CA TYR A 288 -8.91 -0.03 7.19
C TYR A 288 -9.54 -1.32 6.64
N LEU A 289 -10.88 -1.40 6.65
CA LEU A 289 -11.63 -2.54 6.08
C LEU A 289 -11.39 -2.73 4.58
N VAL A 290 -11.06 -1.65 3.87
CA VAL A 290 -10.72 -1.71 2.44
C VAL A 290 -9.23 -1.96 2.23
N THR A 291 -8.38 -1.14 2.84
CA THR A 291 -6.95 -1.10 2.49
C THR A 291 -6.19 -2.32 3.00
N ILE A 292 -6.42 -2.78 4.24
CA ILE A 292 -5.65 -3.89 4.82
C ILE A 292 -5.84 -5.18 4.00
N PRO A 293 -7.07 -5.66 3.74
CA PRO A 293 -7.23 -6.92 3.02
C PRO A 293 -6.78 -6.82 1.57
N LEU A 294 -7.04 -5.66 0.94
CA LEU A 294 -6.64 -5.43 -0.43
C LEU A 294 -5.11 -5.42 -0.58
N ILE A 295 -4.39 -4.68 0.27
CA ILE A 295 -2.93 -4.64 0.23
C ILE A 295 -2.32 -5.99 0.59
N ALA A 296 -2.87 -6.70 1.58
CA ALA A 296 -2.45 -8.06 1.90
C ALA A 296 -2.59 -9.00 0.69
N PHE A 297 -3.76 -8.99 0.05
CA PHE A 297 -4.03 -9.81 -1.13
C PHE A 297 -3.14 -9.46 -2.32
N LEU A 298 -2.96 -8.16 -2.61
CA LEU A 298 -2.10 -7.71 -3.71
C LEU A 298 -0.63 -8.07 -3.46
N THR A 299 -0.15 -7.90 -2.23
CA THR A 299 1.21 -8.30 -1.83
C THR A 299 1.40 -9.80 -2.04
N PHE A 300 0.46 -10.59 -1.54
CA PHE A 300 0.45 -12.03 -1.74
C PHE A 300 0.47 -12.40 -3.23
N LYS A 301 -0.41 -11.82 -4.04
CA LYS A 301 -0.56 -12.21 -5.44
C LYS A 301 0.66 -11.84 -6.29
N PHE A 302 1.28 -10.70 -6.03
CA PHE A 302 2.29 -10.13 -6.93
C PHE A 302 3.73 -10.23 -6.41
N MET A 303 3.95 -10.23 -5.10
CA MET A 303 5.31 -10.23 -4.53
C MET A 303 5.81 -11.62 -4.17
N MET A 304 4.95 -12.62 -4.03
CA MET A 304 5.34 -13.95 -3.54
C MET A 304 6.29 -14.70 -4.45
N GLU A 305 6.04 -14.73 -5.76
CA GLU A 305 6.92 -15.37 -6.72
C GLU A 305 8.31 -14.71 -6.80
N PRO A 306 8.43 -13.37 -7.01
CA PRO A 306 9.75 -12.74 -7.10
C PRO A 306 10.53 -12.84 -5.79
N ILE A 307 9.86 -12.71 -4.63
CA ILE A 307 10.55 -12.80 -3.32
C ILE A 307 10.96 -14.25 -3.00
N SER A 308 10.16 -15.24 -3.41
CA SER A 308 10.50 -16.66 -3.28
C SER A 308 11.72 -17.03 -4.12
N ASN A 309 11.79 -16.54 -5.36
CA ASN A 309 12.95 -16.73 -6.24
C ASN A 309 14.20 -16.06 -5.65
N PHE A 310 14.08 -14.85 -5.12
CA PHE A 310 15.18 -14.17 -4.41
C PHE A 310 15.69 -14.98 -3.21
N SER A 311 14.76 -15.44 -2.36
CA SER A 311 15.05 -16.25 -1.18
C SER A 311 15.77 -17.56 -1.55
N ARG A 312 15.26 -18.26 -2.59
CA ARG A 312 15.88 -19.47 -3.14
C ARG A 312 17.29 -19.20 -3.64
N ASP A 313 17.47 -18.19 -4.48
CA ASP A 313 18.76 -17.82 -5.04
C ASP A 313 19.78 -17.47 -3.94
N PHE A 314 19.33 -16.77 -2.89
CA PHE A 314 20.18 -16.41 -1.76
C PHE A 314 20.61 -17.64 -0.96
N ALA A 315 19.67 -18.56 -0.66
CA ALA A 315 19.97 -19.79 0.03
C ALA A 315 20.92 -20.71 -0.77
N ILE A 316 20.72 -20.81 -2.09
CA ILE A 316 21.63 -21.55 -2.99
C ILE A 316 23.04 -20.97 -2.92
N LYS A 317 23.21 -19.66 -3.08
CA LYS A 317 24.53 -19.02 -2.96
C LYS A 317 25.19 -19.26 -1.59
N LYS A 318 24.42 -19.24 -0.50
CA LYS A 318 24.94 -19.53 0.84
C LYS A 318 25.38 -20.98 1.05
N SER A 319 24.87 -21.90 0.23
CA SER A 319 25.24 -23.30 0.27
C SER A 319 26.56 -23.63 -0.46
N GLU A 320 27.07 -22.73 -1.31
CA GLU A 320 28.28 -22.98 -2.11
C GLU A 320 29.49 -23.37 -1.25
N ALA A 321 29.74 -22.64 -0.16
CA ALA A 321 30.84 -22.95 0.76
C ALA A 321 30.66 -24.31 1.45
N LEU A 322 29.40 -24.71 1.72
CA LEU A 322 29.08 -26.01 2.30
C LEU A 322 29.31 -27.13 1.29
N ILE A 323 28.86 -26.96 0.05
CA ILE A 323 29.09 -27.90 -1.05
C ILE A 323 30.59 -28.06 -1.30
N ALA A 324 31.35 -26.96 -1.40
CA ALA A 324 32.79 -27.00 -1.58
C ALA A 324 33.49 -27.79 -0.47
N SER A 325 33.02 -27.67 0.79
CA SER A 325 33.56 -28.41 1.92
C SER A 325 33.23 -29.91 1.87
N ILE A 326 32.05 -30.28 1.38
CA ILE A 326 31.65 -31.68 1.18
C ILE A 326 32.52 -32.33 0.09
N GLU A 327 32.74 -31.64 -1.02
CA GLU A 327 33.54 -32.11 -2.14
C GLU A 327 35.04 -32.22 -1.78
N ASP A 328 35.56 -31.22 -1.06
CA ASP A 328 36.92 -31.25 -0.51
C ASP A 328 37.11 -32.42 0.46
N HIS A 329 36.12 -32.72 1.32
CA HIS A 329 36.16 -33.89 2.20
C HIS A 329 36.28 -35.19 1.38
N LYS A 330 35.44 -35.38 0.36
CA LYS A 330 35.52 -36.56 -0.52
C LYS A 330 36.87 -36.67 -1.22
N SER A 331 37.43 -35.55 -1.68
CA SER A 331 38.74 -35.55 -2.35
C SER A 331 39.87 -36.05 -1.45
N ARG A 332 39.75 -35.88 -0.14
CA ARG A 332 40.77 -36.25 0.86
C ARG A 332 40.57 -37.66 1.43
N THR A 333 39.34 -38.03 1.74
CA THR A 333 39.03 -39.30 2.43
C THR A 333 38.63 -40.41 1.47
N GLY A 334 38.33 -40.08 0.21
CA GLY A 334 37.75 -40.99 -0.78
C GLY A 334 36.24 -41.16 -0.66
N GLU A 335 35.60 -40.71 0.43
CA GLU A 335 34.18 -40.87 0.68
C GLU A 335 33.48 -39.55 1.06
N TYR A 336 32.20 -39.42 0.75
CA TYR A 336 31.40 -38.31 1.28
C TYR A 336 31.21 -38.44 2.82
N PRO A 337 31.09 -37.31 3.55
CA PRO A 337 30.92 -37.33 5.00
C PRO A 337 29.61 -38.03 5.38
N LYS A 338 29.59 -38.72 6.52
CA LYS A 338 28.36 -39.38 7.02
C LYS A 338 27.37 -38.34 7.55
N SER A 339 27.89 -37.24 8.09
CA SER A 339 27.11 -36.14 8.65
C SER A 339 27.77 -34.79 8.36
N LEU A 340 27.00 -33.68 8.39
CA LEU A 340 27.61 -32.35 8.26
C LEU A 340 28.53 -32.01 9.45
N GLN A 341 28.37 -32.71 10.59
CA GLN A 341 29.25 -32.56 11.75
C GLN A 341 30.66 -33.06 11.46
N ASP A 342 30.84 -34.01 10.54
CA ASP A 342 32.16 -34.53 10.16
C ASP A 342 33.02 -33.46 9.47
N LEU A 343 32.39 -32.39 8.96
CA LEU A 343 33.06 -31.24 8.35
C LEU A 343 33.68 -30.27 9.38
N TYR A 344 33.29 -30.37 10.66
CA TYR A 344 33.79 -29.48 11.72
C TYR A 344 35.27 -29.69 12.03
N ALA A 345 35.76 -30.91 11.89
CA ALA A 345 37.12 -31.26 12.24
C ALA A 345 38.16 -30.68 11.25
N TYR A 346 37.76 -30.40 10.00
CA TYR A 346 38.72 -30.22 8.92
C TYR A 346 38.50 -28.98 8.04
N SER A 347 37.26 -28.54 7.79
CA SER A 347 37.00 -27.53 6.75
C SER A 347 36.11 -26.36 7.20
N LEU A 348 35.27 -26.53 8.23
CA LEU A 348 34.34 -25.48 8.67
C LEU A 348 34.33 -25.29 10.19
N LYS A 349 34.55 -24.06 10.69
CA LYS A 349 34.33 -23.73 12.12
C LYS A 349 32.84 -23.71 12.50
N LYS A 350 31.96 -23.47 11.53
CA LYS A 350 30.51 -23.38 11.70
C LYS A 350 29.83 -23.76 10.39
N ILE A 351 28.78 -24.59 10.43
CA ILE A 351 27.99 -24.91 9.24
C ILE A 351 27.30 -23.63 8.74
N PRO A 352 27.50 -23.24 7.47
CA PRO A 352 26.77 -22.12 6.87
C PRO A 352 25.27 -22.36 6.94
N LYS A 353 24.51 -21.35 7.37
CA LYS A 353 23.04 -21.39 7.35
C LYS A 353 22.53 -20.66 6.10
N PRO A 354 21.34 -21.02 5.57
CA PRO A 354 20.72 -20.29 4.46
C PRO A 354 20.55 -18.79 4.74
N PHE A 355 20.38 -18.44 6.02
CA PHE A 355 20.24 -17.06 6.50
C PHE A 355 19.06 -16.32 5.85
N ILE A 356 17.97 -17.04 5.65
CA ILE A 356 16.64 -16.52 5.32
C ILE A 356 15.70 -16.93 6.46
N MET A 357 14.88 -16.00 6.97
CA MET A 357 14.09 -16.23 8.19
C MET A 357 13.11 -17.41 8.09
N GLY A 358 12.55 -17.65 6.89
CA GLY A 358 11.60 -18.72 6.60
C GLY A 358 12.22 -20.04 6.18
N ILE A 359 13.54 -20.07 5.93
CA ILE A 359 14.26 -21.29 5.54
C ILE A 359 14.90 -21.89 6.79
N GLY A 360 14.74 -23.20 6.95
CA GLY A 360 15.39 -23.96 8.03
C GLY A 360 16.90 -24.10 7.81
N ASP A 361 17.55 -24.95 8.60
CA ASP A 361 18.93 -25.34 8.31
C ASP A 361 18.98 -26.24 7.06
N PHE A 362 20.14 -26.28 6.38
CA PHE A 362 20.34 -27.20 5.26
C PHE A 362 20.23 -28.64 5.74
N ARG A 363 19.59 -29.48 4.94
CA ARG A 363 19.44 -30.91 5.19
C ARG A 363 20.35 -31.65 4.23
N TYR A 364 21.18 -32.53 4.78
CA TYR A 364 22.17 -33.30 4.05
C TYR A 364 21.82 -34.78 4.14
N ASN A 365 21.93 -35.50 3.03
CA ASN A 365 21.77 -36.94 3.02
C ASN A 365 22.83 -37.59 2.12
N LYS A 366 23.56 -38.58 2.66
CA LYS A 366 24.52 -39.42 1.92
C LYS A 366 23.80 -40.68 1.44
N ILE A 367 23.89 -40.99 0.15
CA ILE A 367 23.31 -42.18 -0.47
C ILE A 367 24.44 -42.91 -1.21
N ASN A 368 25.05 -43.91 -0.58
CA ASN A 368 26.20 -44.64 -1.13
C ASN A 368 27.31 -43.66 -1.60
N GLU A 369 27.61 -43.66 -2.91
CA GLU A 369 28.59 -42.80 -3.60
C GLU A 369 28.05 -41.42 -3.99
N TYR A 370 26.87 -41.05 -3.48
CA TYR A 370 26.15 -39.83 -3.82
C TYR A 370 25.80 -39.04 -2.55
N TYR A 371 25.52 -37.76 -2.73
CA TYR A 371 24.91 -36.94 -1.67
C TYR A 371 23.85 -36.03 -2.26
N SER A 372 22.95 -35.60 -1.39
CA SER A 372 21.99 -34.54 -1.69
C SER A 372 22.04 -33.49 -0.59
N LEU A 373 21.86 -32.23 -0.99
CA LEU A 373 21.71 -31.11 -0.09
C LEU A 373 20.37 -30.46 -0.40
N SER A 374 19.54 -30.23 0.61
CA SER A 374 18.22 -29.65 0.42
C SER A 374 17.94 -28.55 1.44
N PHE A 375 16.97 -27.71 1.11
CA PHE A 375 16.28 -26.86 2.06
C PHE A 375 14.83 -26.74 1.64
N SER A 376 13.96 -26.35 2.58
CA SER A 376 12.58 -26.03 2.24
C SER A 376 12.19 -24.62 2.61
N GLN A 377 11.37 -24.05 1.74
CA GLN A 377 10.74 -22.76 1.93
C GLN A 377 9.24 -22.87 1.74
N TRP A 378 8.49 -22.10 2.53
CA TRP A 378 7.04 -22.15 2.48
C TRP A 378 6.54 -21.02 1.57
N LEU A 379 5.73 -21.35 0.56
CA LEU A 379 5.22 -20.35 -0.38
C LEU A 379 3.90 -19.75 0.11
N HIS A 380 2.85 -20.55 0.32
CA HIS A 380 1.54 -19.97 0.60
C HIS A 380 0.54 -20.87 1.32
N VAL A 381 -0.52 -20.20 1.82
CA VAL A 381 -1.67 -20.84 2.47
C VAL A 381 -2.32 -21.79 1.48
N GLY A 382 -2.30 -23.09 1.79
CA GLY A 382 -2.72 -24.14 0.86
C GLY A 382 -1.77 -25.34 0.77
N SER A 383 -0.69 -25.34 1.58
CA SER A 383 0.26 -26.46 1.74
C SER A 383 1.38 -26.56 0.69
N LEU A 384 1.57 -25.55 -0.16
CA LEU A 384 2.68 -25.55 -1.10
C LEU A 384 4.01 -25.25 -0.40
N GLU A 385 4.66 -26.31 0.09
CA GLU A 385 6.05 -26.30 0.51
C GLU A 385 6.93 -26.49 -0.74
N GLU A 386 7.89 -25.60 -0.92
CA GLU A 386 8.91 -25.77 -1.93
C GLU A 386 10.13 -26.44 -1.33
N ILE A 387 10.51 -27.57 -1.92
CA ILE A 387 11.74 -28.27 -1.59
C ILE A 387 12.74 -27.98 -2.70
N VAL A 388 13.87 -27.39 -2.33
CA VAL A 388 14.96 -27.06 -3.23
C VAL A 388 16.07 -28.07 -2.97
N LEU A 389 16.47 -28.78 -4.02
CA LEU A 389 17.37 -29.92 -3.96
C LEU A 389 18.57 -29.70 -4.87
N TYR A 390 19.75 -29.89 -4.31
CA TYR A 390 21.00 -30.05 -5.03
C TYR A 390 21.28 -31.52 -5.28
N ASP A 391 21.50 -31.86 -6.55
CA ASP A 391 21.82 -33.19 -7.01
C ASP A 391 22.77 -33.13 -8.22
N LYS A 392 24.06 -33.37 -7.94
CA LYS A 392 25.15 -33.33 -8.94
C LYS A 392 25.11 -34.49 -9.93
N ASN A 393 24.57 -35.63 -9.52
CA ASN A 393 24.66 -36.87 -10.30
C ASN A 393 23.32 -37.28 -10.93
N ASN A 394 22.33 -36.39 -10.89
CA ASN A 394 21.05 -36.53 -11.55
C ASN A 394 20.34 -37.84 -11.16
N LEU A 395 20.25 -38.11 -9.85
CA LEU A 395 19.50 -39.23 -9.24
C LEU A 395 18.08 -39.36 -9.84
N LYS A 396 17.52 -38.29 -10.42
CA LYS A 396 16.22 -38.31 -11.12
C LYS A 396 16.11 -39.37 -12.21
N ASN A 397 17.17 -39.67 -12.96
CA ASN A 397 17.12 -40.72 -14.00
C ASN A 397 17.17 -42.13 -13.42
N SER A 398 17.51 -42.31 -12.14
CA SER A 398 17.48 -43.60 -11.46
C SER A 398 16.22 -43.79 -10.59
N LEU A 399 15.45 -42.73 -10.32
CA LEU A 399 14.22 -42.77 -9.50
C LEU A 399 13.05 -43.55 -10.14
N THR A 400 13.13 -43.90 -11.44
CA THR A 400 12.02 -44.51 -12.20
C THR A 400 11.96 -46.04 -12.19
N GLY A 401 12.93 -46.76 -11.60
CA GLY A 401 12.99 -48.23 -11.74
C GLY A 401 13.15 -49.03 -10.44
N GLU A 402 14.19 -48.77 -9.66
CA GLU A 402 14.62 -49.74 -8.63
C GLU A 402 14.83 -49.16 -7.22
N PHE A 403 14.65 -47.85 -7.02
CA PHE A 403 14.91 -47.21 -5.73
C PHE A 403 13.71 -47.26 -4.75
N ALA A 404 12.63 -47.99 -5.05
CA ALA A 404 11.48 -48.14 -4.15
C ALA A 404 11.81 -48.85 -2.80
N LYS A 405 13.04 -49.35 -2.62
CA LYS A 405 13.51 -50.05 -1.41
C LYS A 405 14.44 -49.26 -0.48
N TYR A 406 14.81 -48.02 -0.81
CA TYR A 406 15.70 -47.23 0.04
C TYR A 406 14.93 -46.45 1.12
N ASP A 407 15.49 -46.43 2.33
CA ASP A 407 15.05 -45.59 3.45
C ASP A 407 15.39 -44.12 3.13
N TYR A 408 14.48 -43.43 2.46
CA TYR A 408 14.70 -42.05 2.06
C TYR A 408 14.68 -41.15 3.31
N SER A 409 15.63 -40.22 3.38
CA SER A 409 15.47 -39.03 4.21
C SER A 409 14.16 -38.32 3.85
N PHE A 410 13.45 -37.80 4.85
CA PHE A 410 12.13 -37.14 4.76
C PHE A 410 11.91 -36.25 3.51
N ASP A 411 12.93 -35.53 3.03
CA ASP A 411 12.82 -34.65 1.86
C ASP A 411 12.67 -35.37 0.53
N LEU A 412 13.41 -36.46 0.32
CA LEU A 412 13.38 -37.20 -0.93
C LEU A 412 12.05 -37.94 -1.09
N TRP A 413 11.47 -38.44 0.02
CA TRP A 413 10.11 -38.97 0.05
C TRP A 413 9.09 -37.90 -0.37
N ARG A 414 9.21 -36.68 0.16
CA ARG A 414 8.32 -35.56 -0.19
C ARG A 414 8.46 -35.13 -1.66
N VAL A 415 9.68 -35.13 -2.21
CA VAL A 415 9.93 -34.79 -3.62
C VAL A 415 9.27 -35.80 -4.58
N LYS A 416 9.14 -37.08 -4.19
CA LYS A 416 8.39 -38.06 -5.01
C LYS A 416 6.90 -37.75 -5.14
N GLY A 417 6.32 -37.10 -4.13
CA GLY A 417 4.94 -36.64 -4.13
C GLY A 417 4.75 -35.25 -4.75
N ALA A 418 5.80 -34.64 -5.30
CA ALA A 418 5.71 -33.32 -5.89
C ALA A 418 4.81 -33.33 -7.15
N PHE A 419 3.85 -32.40 -7.21
CA PHE A 419 2.99 -32.23 -8.38
C PHE A 419 3.63 -31.35 -9.47
N ALA A 420 4.70 -30.62 -9.13
CA ALA A 420 5.47 -29.84 -10.09
C ALA A 420 6.97 -29.84 -9.76
N SER A 421 7.81 -29.85 -10.80
CA SER A 421 9.26 -29.73 -10.69
C SER A 421 9.78 -28.73 -11.70
N HIS A 422 10.77 -27.94 -11.30
CA HIS A 422 11.32 -26.86 -12.12
C HIS A 422 12.84 -26.79 -11.98
N ASP A 423 13.50 -26.43 -13.06
CA ASP A 423 14.93 -26.15 -13.08
C ASP A 423 15.20 -24.76 -12.48
N THR A 424 16.28 -24.64 -11.71
CA THR A 424 16.81 -23.33 -11.34
C THR A 424 17.81 -22.84 -12.38
N LYS A 425 18.26 -21.59 -12.24
CA LYS A 425 19.37 -21.05 -13.05
C LYS A 425 20.76 -21.55 -12.63
N TYR A 426 20.86 -22.31 -11.53
CA TYR A 426 22.12 -22.87 -11.05
C TYR A 426 22.19 -24.34 -11.41
N ASP A 427 23.36 -24.76 -11.90
CA ASP A 427 23.58 -26.16 -12.27
C ASP A 427 23.34 -27.08 -11.07
N ASN A 428 22.74 -28.24 -11.34
CA ASN A 428 22.45 -29.28 -10.35
C ASN A 428 21.42 -28.89 -9.28
N TRP A 429 20.79 -27.72 -9.40
CA TRP A 429 19.74 -27.26 -8.49
C TRP A 429 18.36 -27.30 -9.15
N ARG A 430 17.42 -27.96 -8.47
CA ARG A 430 16.02 -28.04 -8.85
C ARG A 430 15.14 -27.69 -7.67
N TYR A 431 13.92 -27.23 -7.95
CA TYR A 431 12.91 -27.04 -6.93
C TYR A 431 11.62 -27.76 -7.28
N TYR A 432 10.95 -28.24 -6.25
CA TYR A 432 9.77 -29.08 -6.31
C TYR A 432 8.69 -28.44 -5.47
N HIS A 433 7.47 -28.39 -5.99
CA HIS A 433 6.30 -28.00 -5.20
C HIS A 433 5.62 -29.26 -4.69
N CYS A 434 5.50 -29.36 -3.37
CA CYS A 434 4.93 -30.50 -2.67
C CYS A 434 3.70 -30.05 -1.87
N ASP A 435 2.76 -30.97 -1.68
CA ASP A 435 1.58 -30.79 -0.83
C ASP A 435 1.86 -31.06 0.66
#